data_AF-A0A848ZA46-F1
#
_entry.id   AF-A0A848ZA46-F1
#
_cell.length_a   1.000
_cell.length_b   1.000
_cell.length_c   1.000
_cell.angle_alpha   90.00
_cell.angle_beta   90.00
_cell.angle_gamma   90.00
#
_symmetry.space_group_name_H-M   'P 1'
#
loop_
_entity.id
_entity.type
_entity.pdbx_description
1 polymer ?
#
loop_
_entity_poly.entity_id
_entity_poly.type
_entity_poly.pdbx_seq_one_letter_code
_entity_poly.pdbx_strand_id
1 'polypeptide(L)' 'MQKLAATTLALALAAGVTMAGGPAAAQNDTFVTIGTGGVTGVYYPTGGAIQRLVNRGRAEHGIRVSVESTGGSVFNLNA' A
#
# COMPACT_ATOMS: atom_id res chain seq x y z
N MET A 1 45.55 -11.95 -22.51
CA MET A 1 44.83 -10.68 -22.24
C MET A 1 43.31 -10.83 -22.26
N GLN A 2 42.73 -11.66 -23.14
CA GLN A 2 41.26 -11.87 -23.21
C GLN A 2 40.62 -12.43 -21.92
N LYS A 3 41.32 -13.30 -21.18
CA LYS A 3 40.82 -13.86 -19.90
C LYS A 3 40.75 -12.83 -18.77
N LEU A 4 41.64 -11.82 -18.78
CA LEU A 4 41.61 -10.70 -17.81
C LEU A 4 40.46 -9.73 -18.11
N ALA A 5 40.19 -9.48 -19.40
CA ALA A 5 39.06 -8.62 -19.82
C ALA A 5 37.70 -9.27 -19.52
N ALA A 6 37.61 -10.60 -19.63
CA ALA A 6 36.40 -11.34 -19.29
C ALA A 6 36.11 -11.34 -17.78
N THR A 7 37.14 -11.44 -16.92
CA THR A 7 36.97 -11.39 -15.47
C THR A 7 36.67 -9.98 -14.95
N THR A 8 37.25 -8.92 -15.52
CA THR A 8 36.89 -7.54 -15.14
C THR A 8 35.47 -7.17 -15.56
N LEU A 9 35.01 -7.63 -16.72
CA LEU A 9 33.63 -7.42 -17.17
C LEU A 9 32.61 -8.18 -16.29
N ALA A 10 32.95 -9.40 -15.86
CA ALA A 10 32.11 -10.18 -14.95
C ALA A 10 32.00 -9.54 -13.56
N LEU A 11 33.11 -8.98 -13.02
CA LEU A 11 33.06 -8.22 -11.76
C LEU A 11 32.27 -6.92 -11.88
N ALA A 12 32.36 -6.22 -13.01
CA ALA A 12 31.57 -5.00 -13.24
C ALA A 12 30.07 -5.29 -13.33
N LEU A 13 29.67 -6.41 -13.96
CA LEU A 13 28.28 -6.85 -13.97
C LEU A 13 27.78 -7.26 -12.57
N ALA A 14 28.60 -7.98 -11.80
CA ALA A 14 28.25 -8.40 -10.44
C ALA A 14 28.10 -7.21 -9.48
N ALA A 15 28.92 -6.17 -9.63
CA ALA A 15 28.81 -4.93 -8.87
C ALA A 15 27.60 -4.06 -9.29
N GLY A 16 27.14 -4.15 -10.54
CA GLY A 16 25.95 -3.45 -11.00
C GLY A 16 24.64 -4.03 -10.44
N VAL A 17 24.58 -5.35 -10.21
CA VAL A 17 23.38 -6.03 -9.67
C VAL A 17 23.13 -5.68 -8.20
N THR A 18 24.17 -5.43 -7.41
CA THR A 18 24.02 -5.08 -5.98
C THR A 18 23.58 -3.63 -5.76
N MET A 19 23.71 -2.75 -6.76
CA MET A 19 23.32 -1.34 -6.69
C MET A 19 21.89 -1.06 -7.19
N ALA A 20 21.25 -2.02 -7.86
CA ALA A 20 19.88 -1.88 -8.35
C ALA A 20 18.80 -2.12 -7.27
N GLY A 21 19.20 -2.60 -6.08
CA GLY A 21 18.33 -2.87 -4.94
C GLY A 21 18.46 -1.81 -3.84
N GLY A 22 18.28 -0.53 -4.17
CA GLY A 22 18.04 0.47 -3.12
C GLY A 22 16.79 0.07 -2.32
N PRO A 23 16.70 0.37 -1.00
CA PRO A 23 15.51 0.07 -0.23
C PRO A 23 14.31 0.68 -0.95
N ALA A 24 13.37 -0.17 -1.38
CA ALA A 24 12.10 0.30 -1.91
C ALA A 24 11.56 1.26 -0.84
N ALA A 25 11.43 2.53 -1.19
CA ALA A 25 10.87 3.53 -0.30
C ALA A 25 9.44 3.08 -0.01
N ALA A 26 9.27 2.36 1.09
CA ALA A 26 7.97 1.94 1.57
C ALA A 26 7.24 3.24 1.89
N GLN A 27 6.35 3.64 0.99
CA GLN A 27 5.48 4.78 1.23
C GLN A 27 4.70 4.44 2.50
N ASN A 28 4.99 5.16 3.58
CA ASN A 28 4.37 4.94 4.89
C ASN A 28 2.88 5.27 4.77
N ASP A 29 2.09 4.26 4.41
CA ASP A 29 0.65 4.41 4.34
C ASP A 29 0.11 4.67 5.75
N THR A 30 -0.77 5.65 5.86
CA THR A 30 -1.71 5.74 6.98
C THR A 30 -2.88 4.82 6.70
N PHE A 31 -3.08 3.81 7.54
CA PHE A 31 -4.20 2.87 7.43
C PHE A 31 -5.39 3.40 8.22
N VAL A 32 -6.56 3.47 7.56
CA VAL A 32 -7.81 3.96 8.16
C VAL A 32 -8.91 2.94 7.90
N THR A 33 -9.65 2.55 8.95
CA THR A 33 -10.85 1.72 8.80
C THR A 33 -12.10 2.58 8.98
N ILE A 34 -13.04 2.50 8.03
CA ILE A 34 -14.35 3.14 8.15
C ILE A 34 -15.30 2.14 8.81
N GLY A 35 -15.66 2.40 10.07
CA GLY A 35 -16.78 1.74 10.73
C GLY A 35 -18.10 2.23 10.12
N THR A 36 -18.92 1.30 9.63
CA THR A 36 -20.18 1.64 8.95
C THR A 36 -21.40 1.28 9.80
N GLY A 37 -22.14 0.26 9.38
CA GLY A 37 -23.31 -0.33 10.00
C GLY A 37 -23.56 -1.69 9.34
N GLY A 38 -24.78 -2.23 9.45
CA GLY A 38 -25.10 -3.52 8.83
C GLY A 38 -24.95 -3.52 7.30
N VAL A 39 -24.54 -4.66 6.74
CA VAL A 39 -24.29 -4.84 5.29
C VAL A 39 -25.50 -4.58 4.39
N THR A 40 -26.72 -4.72 4.92
CA THR A 40 -27.98 -4.41 4.21
C THR A 40 -28.40 -2.94 4.31
N GLY A 41 -27.73 -2.17 5.16
CA GLY A 41 -27.96 -0.73 5.31
C GLY A 41 -27.24 0.10 4.26
N VAL A 42 -27.43 1.43 4.32
CA VAL A 42 -26.86 2.36 3.34
C VAL A 42 -25.38 2.66 3.60
N TYR A 43 -24.94 2.61 4.86
CA TYR A 43 -23.59 3.02 5.25
C TYR A 43 -22.51 2.06 4.73
N TYR A 44 -22.78 0.76 4.65
CA TYR A 44 -21.83 -0.22 4.15
C TYR A 44 -21.45 -0.01 2.67
N PRO A 45 -22.41 0.06 1.71
CA PRO A 45 -22.08 0.35 0.31
C PRO A 45 -21.55 1.78 0.12
N THR A 46 -22.00 2.74 0.91
CA THR A 46 -21.48 4.13 0.90
C THR A 46 -20.00 4.16 1.31
N GLY A 47 -19.64 3.50 2.42
CA GLY A 47 -18.26 3.34 2.85
C GLY A 47 -17.41 2.66 1.77
N GLY A 48 -17.92 1.61 1.13
CA GLY A 48 -17.24 0.93 0.02
C GLY A 48 -17.01 1.82 -1.21
N ALA A 49 -17.90 2.78 -1.48
CA ALA A 49 -17.68 3.78 -2.53
C ALA A 49 -16.57 4.77 -2.15
N ILE A 50 -16.60 5.28 -0.90
CA ILE A 50 -15.57 6.18 -0.36
C ILE A 50 -14.20 5.51 -0.36
N GLN A 51 -14.11 4.26 0.12
CA GLN A 51 -12.89 3.46 0.13
C GLN A 51 -12.26 3.39 -1.26
N ARG A 52 -13.06 3.09 -2.29
CA ARG A 52 -12.60 3.00 -3.68
C ARG A 52 -12.07 4.34 -4.20
N LEU A 53 -12.73 5.45 -3.84
CA LEU A 53 -12.30 6.78 -4.24
C LEU A 53 -10.98 7.16 -3.57
N VAL A 54 -10.88 7.03 -2.24
CA VAL A 54 -9.67 7.41 -1.49
C VAL A 54 -8.48 6.52 -1.88
N ASN A 55 -8.68 5.21 -1.99
CA ASN A 55 -7.59 4.31 -2.38
C ASN A 55 -7.06 4.55 -3.79
N ARG A 56 -7.85 5.17 -4.68
CA ARG A 56 -7.37 5.59 -6.01
C ARG A 56 -6.30 6.68 -5.90
N GLY A 57 -6.46 7.63 -4.97
CA GLY A 57 -5.51 8.71 -4.69
C GLY A 57 -4.39 8.33 -3.72
N ARG A 58 -4.34 7.08 -3.24
CA ARG A 58 -3.37 6.62 -2.22
C ARG A 58 -1.93 7.00 -2.53
N ALA A 59 -1.52 6.94 -3.79
CA ALA A 59 -0.14 7.27 -4.17
C ALA A 59 0.21 8.73 -3.86
N GLU A 60 -0.76 9.64 -3.89
CA GLU A 60 -0.60 11.09 -3.69
C GLU A 60 -0.63 11.48 -2.21
N HIS A 61 -1.54 10.88 -1.43
CA HIS A 61 -1.75 11.27 -0.03
C HIS A 61 -1.30 10.20 0.99
N GLY A 62 -0.91 9.01 0.54
CA GLY A 62 -0.44 7.93 1.42
C GLY A 62 -1.51 7.38 2.37
N ILE A 63 -2.81 7.47 2.05
CA ILE A 63 -3.88 6.95 2.91
C ILE A 63 -4.46 5.71 2.26
N ARG A 64 -4.51 4.62 3.03
CA ARG A 64 -5.15 3.37 2.64
C ARG A 64 -6.36 3.12 3.53
N VAL A 65 -7.52 3.06 2.90
CA VAL A 65 -8.81 2.89 3.57
C VAL A 65 -9.31 1.45 3.43
N SER A 66 -9.91 0.94 4.49
CA SER A 66 -10.77 -0.27 4.51
C SER A 66 -12.16 0.08 5.06
N VAL A 67 -13.13 -0.82 4.90
CA VAL A 67 -14.51 -0.66 5.37
C VAL A 67 -14.92 -1.89 6.16
N GLU A 68 -15.56 -1.66 7.30
CA GLU A 68 -16.04 -2.73 8.18
C GLU A 68 -17.53 -2.58 8.47
N SER A 69 -18.24 -3.71 8.44
CA SER A 69 -19.63 -3.79 8.86
C SER A 69 -19.67 -3.86 10.38
N THR A 70 -20.47 -3.01 11.01
CA THR A 70 -20.51 -2.89 12.47
C THR A 70 -21.93 -2.82 13.00
N GLY A 71 -22.08 -2.71 14.32
CA GLY A 71 -23.37 -2.46 14.99
C GLY A 71 -23.91 -1.02 14.81
N GLY A 72 -23.20 -0.14 14.11
CA GLY A 72 -23.59 1.26 13.90
C GLY A 72 -22.92 2.26 14.86
N SER A 73 -23.44 3.48 14.91
CA SER A 73 -22.75 4.64 15.50
C SER A 73 -22.36 4.46 16.97
N VAL A 74 -23.22 3.90 17.82
CA VAL A 74 -22.91 3.69 19.25
C VAL A 74 -21.78 2.68 19.42
N PHE A 75 -21.75 1.62 18.61
CA PHE A 75 -20.63 0.68 18.60
C PHE A 75 -19.34 1.38 18.15
N ASN A 76 -19.39 2.12 17.04
CA ASN A 76 -18.22 2.78 16.46
C ASN A 76 -17.60 3.85 17.40
N LEU A 77 -18.42 4.54 18.19
CA LEU A 77 -17.93 5.55 19.16
C LEU A 77 -17.19 4.94 20.36
N ASN A 78 -17.45 3.67 20.67
CA ASN A 78 -16.88 2.96 21.82
C ASN A 78 -15.78 1.96 21.42
N ALA A 79 -15.43 1.90 20.13
CA ALA A 79 -14.47 0.96 19.56
C ALA A 79 -13.02 1.42 19.67
#